data_AF-A0A1I9G1J8-F1
#
_entry.id   AF-A0A1I9G1J8-F1
#
_cell.length_a   1.000
_cell.length_b   1.000
_cell.length_c   1.000
_cell.angle_alpha   90.00
_cell.angle_beta   90.00
_cell.angle_gamma   90.00
#
_symmetry.space_group_name_H-M   'P 1'
#
loop_
_entity.id
_entity.type
_entity.pdbx_description
1 polymer ?
#
loop_
_entity_poly.entity_id
_entity_poly.type
_entity_poly.pdbx_seq_one_letter_code
_entity_poly.pdbx_strand_id
1 'polypeptide(L)'
;PPRKSGFGDPSWDGKTEEVELMRDNHSLGLSIVGGSDHSSHPFGVNAPGVFISKITPNSPAGRSQRLRIGDRILSVNNINIRTAKHQTAVEVFYHNWFSLGMLTGRGSSYFTSVWHNCTATSL
;
A
#
# COMPACT_ATOMS: atom_id res chain seq x y z
N PRO A 1 14.45 -23.86 -9.81
CA PRO A 1 13.79 -22.66 -10.39
C PRO A 1 13.03 -21.87 -9.30
N PRO A 2 13.18 -20.54 -9.21
CA PRO A 2 12.35 -19.78 -8.29
C PRO A 2 10.91 -19.85 -8.80
N ARG A 3 9.99 -20.17 -7.90
CA ARG A 3 8.57 -20.29 -8.18
C ARG A 3 8.10 -18.93 -8.71
N LYS A 4 7.50 -18.92 -9.90
CA LYS A 4 6.81 -17.74 -10.43
C LYS A 4 5.80 -17.31 -9.36
N SER A 5 6.08 -16.22 -8.65
CA SER A 5 5.06 -15.53 -7.89
C SER A 5 3.92 -15.25 -8.88
N GLY A 6 2.70 -15.63 -8.53
CA GLY A 6 1.56 -15.78 -9.44
C GLY A 6 1.01 -14.49 -10.08
N PHE A 7 1.82 -13.44 -10.19
CA PHE A 7 1.45 -12.16 -10.75
C PHE A 7 2.65 -11.67 -11.55
N GLY A 8 2.63 -11.82 -12.88
CA GLY A 8 3.69 -11.41 -13.79
C GLY A 8 3.87 -9.89 -13.92
N ASP A 9 3.71 -9.14 -12.83
CA ASP A 9 3.90 -7.70 -12.77
C ASP A 9 5.31 -7.39 -12.22
N PRO A 10 6.20 -6.75 -13.01
CA PRO A 10 7.53 -6.36 -12.56
C PRO A 10 7.52 -5.31 -11.43
N SER A 11 6.36 -4.76 -11.08
CA SER A 11 6.18 -3.81 -9.97
C SER A 11 6.25 -4.43 -8.58
N TRP A 12 6.26 -5.77 -8.44
CA TRP A 12 6.27 -6.46 -7.15
C TRP A 12 7.43 -7.45 -7.02
N ASP A 13 8.15 -7.44 -5.89
CA ASP A 13 9.33 -8.30 -5.66
C ASP A 13 8.99 -9.71 -5.14
N GLY A 14 7.71 -10.02 -4.97
CA GLY A 14 7.24 -11.30 -4.43
C GLY A 14 7.24 -11.39 -2.90
N LYS A 15 7.71 -10.36 -2.17
CA LYS A 15 7.75 -10.34 -0.72
C LYS A 15 6.50 -9.71 -0.14
N THR A 16 6.02 -10.30 0.95
CA THR A 16 4.90 -9.78 1.73
C THR A 16 5.31 -9.51 3.16
N GLU A 17 4.76 -8.44 3.73
CA GLU A 17 4.94 -8.07 5.13
C GLU A 17 3.58 -7.95 5.81
N GLU A 18 3.46 -8.57 6.98
CA GLU A 18 2.29 -8.40 7.84
C GLU A 18 2.60 -7.34 8.91
N VAL A 19 1.79 -6.30 8.96
CA VAL A 19 1.99 -5.15 9.84
C VAL A 19 0.72 -4.87 10.61
N GLU A 20 0.83 -4.81 11.93
CA GLU A 20 -0.23 -4.33 12.80
C GLU A 20 0.11 -2.94 13.31
N LEU A 21 -0.80 -1.99 13.11
CA LEU A 21 -0.66 -0.61 13.55
C LEU A 21 -1.75 -0.26 14.54
N MET A 22 -1.37 0.36 15.66
CA MET A 22 -2.32 0.96 16.60
C MET A 22 -2.54 2.42 16.22
N ARG A 23 -3.80 2.87 16.17
CA ARG A 23 -4.10 4.27 15.88
C ARG A 23 -3.61 5.19 16.99
N ASP A 24 -3.04 6.32 16.60
CA ASP A 24 -2.56 7.39 17.48
C ASP A 24 -3.31 8.66 17.09
N ASN A 25 -4.02 9.29 18.03
CA ASN A 25 -4.89 10.44 17.78
C ASN A 25 -5.80 10.27 16.53
N HIS A 26 -6.47 9.12 16.44
CA HIS A 26 -7.39 8.73 15.35
C HIS A 26 -6.74 8.52 13.97
N SER A 27 -5.42 8.49 13.85
CA SER A 27 -4.72 8.27 12.58
C SER A 27 -3.67 7.18 12.66
N LEU A 28 -3.43 6.51 11.54
CA LEU A 28 -2.30 5.58 11.34
C LEU A 28 -1.08 6.32 10.79
N GLY A 29 -1.27 7.53 10.25
CA GLY A 29 -0.26 8.34 9.58
C GLY A 29 0.32 7.69 8.33
N LEU A 30 -0.55 7.12 7.51
CA LEU A 30 -0.28 6.69 6.14
C LEU A 30 -1.36 7.23 5.20
N SER A 31 -1.06 7.32 3.92
CA SER A 31 -2.02 7.65 2.87
C SER A 31 -2.05 6.56 1.81
N ILE A 32 -3.24 6.27 1.30
CA ILE A 32 -3.45 5.29 0.24
C ILE A 32 -3.91 5.98 -1.05
N VAL A 33 -3.59 5.38 -2.19
CA VAL A 33 -4.06 5.78 -3.52
C VAL A 33 -4.52 4.55 -4.29
N GLY A 34 -5.29 4.79 -5.35
CA GLY A 34 -5.79 3.75 -6.22
C GLY A 34 -6.99 3.00 -5.66
N GLY A 35 -7.32 1.92 -6.35
CA GLY A 35 -8.52 1.12 -6.24
C GLY A 35 -8.72 0.43 -7.59
N SER A 36 -9.54 -0.62 -7.66
CA SER A 36 -9.84 -1.27 -8.95
C SER A 36 -10.51 -0.31 -9.95
N ASP A 37 -11.14 0.75 -9.44
CA ASP A 37 -11.90 1.77 -10.17
C ASP A 37 -11.23 3.15 -10.19
N HIS A 38 -10.07 3.31 -9.53
CA HIS A 38 -9.35 4.57 -9.44
C HIS A 38 -7.93 4.42 -9.97
N SER A 39 -7.51 5.42 -10.76
CA SER A 39 -6.14 5.51 -11.25
C SER A 39 -5.17 5.43 -10.07
N SER A 40 -4.26 4.46 -10.13
CA SER A 40 -3.18 4.32 -9.17
C SER A 40 -1.90 5.01 -9.67
N HIS A 41 -1.94 5.70 -10.82
CA HIS A 41 -0.76 6.21 -11.53
C HIS A 41 0.19 7.03 -10.63
N PRO A 42 1.52 6.82 -10.78
CA PRO A 42 2.19 5.85 -11.64
C PRO A 42 2.16 4.39 -11.14
N PHE A 43 1.48 4.09 -10.03
CA PHE A 43 1.31 2.73 -9.55
C PHE A 43 0.24 1.95 -10.34
N GLY A 44 0.38 0.63 -10.41
CA GLY A 44 -0.70 -0.26 -10.86
C GLY A 44 -1.20 -0.04 -12.29
N VAL A 45 -0.40 0.60 -13.18
CA VAL A 45 -0.74 0.86 -14.59
C VAL A 45 -1.21 -0.39 -15.31
N ASN A 46 -0.54 -1.52 -15.04
CA ASN A 46 -0.91 -2.83 -15.59
C ASN A 46 -1.71 -3.69 -14.61
N ALA A 47 -1.79 -3.29 -13.33
CA ALA A 47 -2.40 -4.05 -12.27
C ALA A 47 -3.01 -3.10 -11.21
N PRO A 48 -4.27 -2.67 -11.39
CA PRO A 48 -4.91 -1.75 -10.47
C PRO A 48 -5.01 -2.35 -9.06
N GLY A 49 -4.97 -1.49 -8.05
CA GLY A 49 -4.96 -1.88 -6.66
C GLY A 49 -4.78 -0.69 -5.73
N VAL A 50 -4.64 -0.99 -4.43
CA VAL A 50 -4.47 0.00 -3.38
C VAL A 50 -3.00 0.06 -2.98
N PHE A 51 -2.40 1.25 -3.00
CA PHE A 51 -0.98 1.45 -2.76
C PHE A 51 -0.74 2.52 -1.68
N ILE A 52 0.35 2.39 -0.94
CA ILE A 52 0.79 3.41 0.01
C ILE A 52 1.48 4.55 -0.75
N SER A 53 0.90 5.75 -0.72
CA SER A 53 1.47 6.94 -1.36
C SER A 53 2.32 7.78 -0.42
N LYS A 54 2.03 7.75 0.89
CA LYS A 54 2.71 8.55 1.89
C LYS A 54 2.76 7.82 3.23
N ILE A 55 3.85 8.03 3.95
CA ILE A 55 4.00 7.64 5.36
C ILE A 55 4.44 8.89 6.12
N THR A 56 3.68 9.26 7.14
CA THR A 56 4.00 10.40 8.01
C THR A 56 5.11 9.99 8.99
N PRO A 57 6.21 10.74 9.08
CA PRO A 57 7.24 10.50 10.08
C PRO A 57 6.67 10.53 11.50
N ASN A 58 7.23 9.73 12.40
CA ASN A 58 6.80 9.61 13.80
C ASN A 58 5.35 9.15 14.03
N SER A 59 4.60 8.78 13.00
CA SER A 59 3.27 8.17 13.13
C SER A 59 3.36 6.67 13.46
N PRO A 60 2.27 5.98 13.81
CA PRO A 60 2.28 4.51 13.92
C PRO A 60 2.88 3.81 12.71
N ALA A 61 2.46 4.20 11.50
CA ALA A 61 3.01 3.66 10.26
C ALA A 61 4.50 3.98 10.10
N GLY A 62 4.92 5.21 10.40
CA GLY A 62 6.32 5.64 10.31
C GLY A 62 7.22 4.93 11.33
N ARG A 63 6.75 4.76 12.57
CA ARG A 63 7.45 4.06 13.65
C ARG A 63 7.55 2.56 13.40
N SER A 64 6.62 1.98 12.65
CA SER A 64 6.69 0.57 12.28
C SER A 64 7.95 0.24 11.48
N GLN A 65 8.44 1.17 10.65
CA GLN A 65 9.55 0.99 9.70
C GLN A 65 9.43 -0.22 8.74
N ARG A 66 8.30 -0.93 8.76
CA ARG A 66 8.02 -2.11 7.94
C ARG A 66 7.29 -1.74 6.65
N LEU A 67 6.54 -0.65 6.68
CA LEU A 67 5.82 -0.10 5.54
C LEU A 67 6.70 0.88 4.75
N ARG A 68 6.52 0.90 3.42
CA ARG A 68 7.18 1.85 2.52
C ARG A 68 6.20 2.42 1.50
N ILE A 69 6.53 3.58 0.97
CA ILE A 69 5.82 4.17 -0.16
C ILE A 69 5.98 3.23 -1.37
N GLY A 70 4.89 3.01 -2.10
CA GLY A 70 4.80 2.07 -3.22
C GLY A 70 4.46 0.63 -2.82
N ASP A 71 4.37 0.31 -1.52
CA ASP A 71 3.86 -0.98 -1.09
C ASP A 71 2.38 -1.12 -1.50
N ARG A 72 2.03 -2.30 -2.03
CA ARG A 72 0.65 -2.64 -2.39
C ARG A 72 -0.05 -3.27 -1.18
N ILE A 73 -1.23 -2.80 -0.83
CA ILE A 73 -2.00 -3.41 0.26
C ILE A 73 -2.82 -4.56 -0.31
N LEU A 74 -2.60 -5.75 0.24
CA LEU A 74 -3.19 -7.00 -0.23
C LEU A 74 -4.42 -7.37 0.61
N SER A 75 -4.35 -7.17 1.93
CA SER A 75 -5.47 -7.37 2.83
C SER A 75 -5.37 -6.47 4.04
N VAL A 76 -6.50 -6.21 4.66
CA VAL A 76 -6.63 -5.43 5.89
C VAL A 76 -7.61 -6.15 6.81
N ASN A 77 -7.19 -6.49 8.03
CA ASN A 77 -7.97 -7.23 9.02
C ASN A 77 -8.70 -8.45 8.41
N ASN A 78 -7.94 -9.26 7.68
CA ASN A 78 -8.41 -10.46 6.96
C ASN A 78 -9.35 -10.21 5.78
N ILE A 79 -9.69 -8.96 5.46
CA ILE A 79 -10.44 -8.59 4.26
C ILE A 79 -9.45 -8.43 3.11
N ASN A 80 -9.63 -9.23 2.05
CA ASN A 80 -8.81 -9.11 0.84
C ASN A 80 -9.22 -7.86 0.06
N ILE A 81 -8.27 -6.93 -0.14
CA ILE A 81 -8.52 -5.67 -0.84
C ILE A 81 -7.72 -5.52 -2.14
N ARG A 82 -7.12 -6.61 -2.64
CA ARG A 82 -6.25 -6.60 -3.83
C ARG A 82 -6.92 -5.99 -5.06
N THR A 83 -8.22 -6.22 -5.20
CA THR A 83 -9.08 -5.75 -6.30
C THR A 83 -10.25 -4.94 -5.77
N ALA A 84 -10.13 -4.39 -4.56
CA ALA A 84 -11.19 -3.57 -3.97
C ALA A 84 -11.30 -2.23 -4.71
N LYS A 85 -12.53 -1.73 -4.79
CA LYS A 85 -12.79 -0.34 -5.19
C LYS A 85 -12.17 0.61 -4.16
N HIS A 86 -11.86 1.83 -4.60
CA HIS A 86 -11.29 2.85 -3.71
C HIS A 86 -12.14 3.04 -2.45
N GLN A 87 -13.45 3.19 -2.62
CA GLN A 87 -14.37 3.40 -1.50
C GLN A 87 -14.39 2.24 -0.52
N THR A 88 -14.35 0.99 -0.99
CA THR A 88 -14.27 -0.20 -0.13
C THR A 88 -12.95 -0.25 0.64
N ALA A 89 -11.83 0.08 -0.02
CA ALA A 89 -10.55 0.15 0.68
C ALA A 89 -10.61 1.20 1.79
N VAL A 90 -11.10 2.39 1.48
CA VAL A 90 -11.27 3.49 2.42
C VAL A 90 -12.16 3.08 3.60
N GLU A 91 -13.31 2.47 3.34
CA GLU A 91 -14.24 1.95 4.34
C GLU A 91 -13.55 0.95 5.29
N VAL A 92 -12.84 -0.03 4.74
CA VAL A 92 -12.08 -0.99 5.55
C VAL A 92 -11.01 -0.29 6.39
N PHE A 93 -10.32 0.73 5.88
CA PHE A 93 -9.38 1.52 6.69
C PHE A 93 -10.06 2.29 7.82
N TYR A 94 -11.31 2.74 7.65
CA TYR A 94 -12.06 3.52 8.65
C TYR A 94 -12.73 2.68 9.73
N HIS A 95 -13.36 1.56 9.38
CA HIS A 95 -14.09 0.68 10.31
C HIS A 95 -13.22 0.05 11.40
N ASN A 96 -11.90 0.07 11.22
CA ASN A 96 -10.93 -0.47 12.16
C ASN A 96 -10.47 0.61 13.14
N TRP A 97 -11.29 0.84 14.17
CA TRP A 97 -11.20 2.01 15.05
C TRP A 97 -9.94 2.06 15.92
N PHE A 98 -9.38 0.90 16.31
CA PHE A 98 -8.32 0.82 17.32
C PHE A 98 -6.99 0.27 16.78
N SER A 99 -7.04 -0.89 16.11
CA SER A 99 -5.88 -1.50 15.46
C SER A 99 -6.18 -1.89 14.00
N LEU A 100 -5.16 -1.79 13.16
CA LEU A 100 -5.21 -2.16 11.76
C LEU A 100 -4.07 -3.13 11.44
N GLY A 101 -4.40 -4.41 11.30
CA GLY A 101 -3.56 -5.43 10.69
C GLY A 101 -3.66 -5.33 9.16
N MET A 102 -2.53 -5.35 8.46
CA MET A 102 -2.49 -5.36 7.01
C MET A 102 -1.40 -6.29 6.50
N LEU A 103 -1.69 -6.90 5.35
CA LEU A 103 -0.69 -7.60 4.55
C LEU A 103 -0.32 -6.70 3.38
N THR A 104 0.94 -6.31 3.28
CA THR A 104 1.46 -5.53 2.15
C THR A 104 2.38 -6.36 1.29
N GLY A 105 2.39 -6.08 -0.01
CA GLY A 105 3.37 -6.57 -0.97
C GLY A 105 4.40 -5.49 -1.26
N ARG A 106 5.68 -5.81 -1.14
CA ARG A 106 6.78 -4.87 -1.34
C ARG A 106 6.93 -4.49 -2.82
N GLY A 107 6.77 -3.20 -3.11
CA GLY A 107 7.01 -2.68 -4.45
C GLY A 107 8.48 -2.90 -4.87
N SER A 108 8.70 -3.20 -6.15
CA SER A 108 10.04 -3.29 -6.75
C SER A 108 10.79 -1.96 -6.56
N SER A 109 12.10 -2.03 -6.32
CA SER A 109 12.94 -0.83 -6.13
C SER A 109 12.82 0.15 -7.31
N TYR A 110 12.77 -0.38 -8.55
CA TYR A 110 12.55 0.41 -9.76
C TYR A 110 11.26 1.23 -9.71
N PHE A 111 10.18 0.62 -9.21
CA PHE A 111 8.87 1.24 -9.11
C PHE A 111 8.84 2.33 -8.04
N THR A 112 9.49 2.10 -6.89
CA THR A 112 9.65 3.13 -5.85
C THR A 112 10.51 4.32 -6.31
N SER A 113 11.49 4.10 -7.18
CA SER A 113 12.32 5.17 -7.76
C SER A 113 11.56 6.02 -8.78
N VAL A 114 10.76 5.41 -9.65
CA VAL A 114 9.89 6.15 -10.59
C VAL A 114 8.91 7.04 -9.84
N TRP A 115 8.32 6.54 -8.75
CA TRP A 115 7.42 7.35 -7.93
C TRP A 115 8.09 8.59 -7.35
N HIS A 116 9.25 8.45 -6.67
CA HIS A 116 9.96 9.60 -6.12
C HIS A 116 10.25 10.65 -7.19
N ASN A 117 10.61 10.22 -8.40
CA ASN A 117 10.89 11.13 -9.51
C ASN A 117 9.61 11.82 -10.03
N CYS A 118 8.50 11.08 -10.21
CA CYS A 118 7.22 11.64 -10.64
C CYS A 118 6.65 12.64 -9.62
N THR A 119 6.72 12.36 -8.32
CA THR A 119 6.26 13.31 -7.29
C THR A 119 7.19 14.51 -7.11
N ALA A 120 8.48 14.37 -7.41
CA ALA A 120 9.44 15.48 -7.35
C ALA A 120 9.31 16.45 -8.54
N THR A 121 8.69 16.03 -9.64
CA THR A 121 8.48 16.86 -10.84
C THR A 121 7.16 17.67 -10.79
N SER A 122 6.41 17.61 -9.69
CA SER A 122 5.18 18.40 -9.48
C SER A 122 5.34 19.56 -8.47
N LEU A 123 6.58 20.04 -8.26
CA LEU A 123 6.86 21.30 -7.56
C LEU A 123 7.43 22.34 -8.53
#